data_AF-A0A524DUM3-F1
#
_entry.id   AF-A0A524DUM3-F1
#
_cell.length_a   1.000
_cell.length_b   1.000
_cell.length_c   1.000
_cell.angle_alpha   90.00
_cell.angle_beta   90.00
_cell.angle_gamma   90.00
#
_symmetry.space_group_name_H-M   'P 1'
#
loop_
_entity.id
_entity.type
_entity.pdbx_description
1 polymer ?
#
loop_
_entity_poly.entity_id
_entity_poly.type
_entity_poly.pdbx_seq_one_letter_code
_entity_poly.pdbx_strand_id
1 'polypeptide(L)'
;MGGADGTLPEEFLTGSEKIEKWAQEMQIPYNGGWNLNECGLGSFEKCLRPESEWGNPPELKDATQSFCEKYKLNFLVISTDDYNLPGILGTYAFQRKFEKSNLSPRGVALEIYTATFYSAIPRTRYLPLWVVFPPIGSYKYASKFLERLYSEFPDLPRHTALTTIPAGYAEQKYHFSDSITFKQWKSLLLKYSDSPANLRIIHYKGDEITYSPLKIIMVYPKLYSEAWNWGQEYALESFVSLTTEDLKWAAQKAELDTQER
;
A
#
# COMPACT_ATOMS: atom_id res chain seq x y z
N MET A 1 11.62 9.99 15.84
CA MET A 1 12.26 10.22 14.54
C MET A 1 12.42 8.86 13.89
N GLY A 2 11.83 8.66 12.71
CA GLY A 2 11.73 7.35 12.07
C GLY A 2 12.80 7.14 11.01
N GLY A 3 13.17 5.87 10.81
CA GLY A 3 13.74 5.41 9.56
C GLY A 3 12.62 4.86 8.66
N ALA A 4 12.83 4.86 7.35
CA ALA A 4 11.98 4.05 6.46
C ALA A 4 12.25 2.55 6.74
N ASP A 5 11.31 1.65 6.42
CA ASP A 5 11.36 0.20 6.74
C ASP A 5 12.75 -0.48 6.67
N GLY A 6 13.57 -0.09 5.70
CA GLY A 6 14.91 -0.64 5.46
C GLY A 6 16.07 0.10 6.13
N THR A 7 15.80 1.10 6.95
CA THR A 7 16.77 1.91 7.70
C THR A 7 16.30 2.01 9.15
N LEU A 8 17.15 1.63 10.09
CA LEU A 8 16.79 1.72 11.51
C LEU A 8 16.66 3.18 11.95
N PRO A 9 15.80 3.50 12.93
CA PRO A 9 15.73 4.83 13.52
C PRO A 9 17.10 5.35 13.96
N GLU A 10 17.93 4.49 14.55
CA GLU A 10 19.29 4.82 14.98
C GLU A 10 20.17 5.23 13.81
N GLU A 11 20.12 4.51 12.68
CA GLU A 11 20.88 4.87 11.47
C GLU A 11 20.47 6.24 10.92
N PHE A 12 19.18 6.59 11.00
CA PHE A 12 18.72 7.91 10.57
C PHE A 12 19.18 9.02 11.54
N LEU A 13 19.28 8.72 12.83
CA LEU A 13 19.68 9.66 13.88
C LEU A 13 21.19 9.91 13.92
N THR A 14 22.00 8.86 13.79
CA THR A 14 23.47 8.95 13.87
C THR A 14 24.14 9.02 12.51
N GLY A 15 23.42 8.66 11.45
CA GLY A 15 23.98 8.43 10.12
C GLY A 15 24.43 6.98 9.97
N SER A 16 24.52 6.54 8.71
CA SER A 16 25.16 5.29 8.31
C SER A 16 25.71 5.43 6.90
N GLU A 17 26.64 4.55 6.49
CA GLU A 17 27.22 4.56 5.14
C GLU A 17 26.13 4.54 4.05
N LYS A 18 25.04 3.80 4.30
CA LYS A 18 23.87 3.75 3.42
C LYS A 18 23.20 5.12 3.28
N ILE A 19 22.98 5.82 4.40
CA ILE A 19 22.35 7.14 4.42
C ILE A 19 23.25 8.19 3.79
N GLU A 20 24.55 8.15 4.05
CA GLU A 20 25.52 9.06 3.43
C GLU A 20 25.60 8.87 1.92
N LYS A 21 25.68 7.61 1.46
CA LYS A 21 25.65 7.29 0.03
C LYS A 21 24.36 7.80 -0.63
N TRP A 22 23.22 7.55 0.00
CA TRP A 22 21.94 8.06 -0.49
C TRP A 22 21.91 9.60 -0.53
N ALA A 23 22.39 10.28 0.51
CA ALA A 23 22.46 11.73 0.55
C ALA A 23 23.34 12.31 -0.57
N GLN A 24 24.49 11.67 -0.84
CA GLN A 24 25.38 12.02 -1.96
C GLN A 24 24.69 11.83 -3.31
N GLU A 25 24.01 10.69 -3.53
CA GLU A 25 23.23 10.43 -4.75
C GLU A 25 22.14 11.49 -4.95
N MET A 26 21.51 11.94 -3.87
CA MET A 26 20.47 12.98 -3.87
C MET A 26 21.02 14.41 -3.88
N GLN A 27 22.34 14.59 -3.89
CA GLN A 27 23.01 15.89 -3.80
C GLN A 27 22.54 16.72 -2.61
N ILE A 28 22.26 16.05 -1.49
CA ILE A 28 21.89 16.70 -0.22
C ILE A 28 23.18 17.23 0.40
N PRO A 29 23.27 18.52 0.76
CA PRO A 29 24.50 19.15 1.24
C PRO A 29 24.88 18.76 2.69
N TYR A 30 24.25 17.73 3.24
CA TYR A 30 24.41 17.30 4.62
C TYR A 30 24.80 15.81 4.66
N ASN A 31 25.84 15.52 5.42
CA ASN A 31 26.32 14.16 5.70
C ASN A 31 26.17 13.89 7.20
N GLY A 32 25.69 12.69 7.55
CA GLY A 32 25.43 12.27 8.93
C GLY A 32 23.95 12.07 9.23
N GLY A 33 23.64 11.80 10.49
CA GLY A 33 22.27 11.60 10.96
C GLY A 33 21.58 12.88 11.45
N TRP A 34 20.29 12.77 11.71
CA TRP A 34 19.47 13.85 12.26
C TRP A 34 19.57 13.88 13.78
N ASN A 35 20.53 14.63 14.32
CA ASN A 35 20.71 14.78 15.75
C ASN A 35 20.30 16.18 16.25
N LEU A 36 19.12 16.28 16.87
CA LEU A 36 18.62 17.53 17.45
C LEU A 36 19.47 18.05 18.62
N ASN A 37 20.26 17.19 19.28
CA ASN A 37 21.15 17.63 20.36
C ASN A 37 22.42 18.30 19.81
N GLU A 38 22.75 18.07 18.54
CA GLU A 38 23.92 18.66 17.88
C GLU A 38 23.57 19.93 17.10
N CYS A 39 22.28 20.25 16.90
CA CYS A 39 21.84 21.44 16.15
C CYS A 39 21.80 22.74 16.97
N GLY A 40 22.32 22.73 18.21
CA GLY A 40 22.43 23.93 19.05
C GLY A 40 21.13 24.41 19.69
N LEU A 41 20.03 23.63 19.58
CA LEU A 41 18.72 23.96 20.15
C LEU A 41 18.54 23.47 21.61
N GLY A 42 19.56 22.83 22.19
CA GLY A 42 19.53 22.29 23.55
C GLY A 42 19.39 20.76 23.59
N SER A 43 19.28 20.21 24.80
CA SER A 43 19.15 18.77 25.02
C SER A 43 17.68 18.32 24.95
N PHE A 44 17.38 17.43 24.01
CA PHE A 44 16.11 16.74 23.86
C PHE A 44 16.23 15.30 24.37
N GLU A 45 15.26 14.88 25.18
CA GLU A 45 15.10 13.49 25.59
C GLU A 45 14.40 12.68 24.48
N LYS A 46 14.91 11.49 24.19
CA LYS A 46 14.26 10.56 23.25
C LYS A 46 13.26 9.70 24.01
N CYS A 47 12.00 9.74 23.60
CA CYS A 47 10.96 8.85 24.11
C CYS A 47 10.42 7.94 22.98
N LEU A 48 10.14 6.69 23.32
CA LEU A 48 9.40 5.80 22.44
C LEU A 48 7.93 6.22 22.43
N ARG A 49 7.34 6.34 21.25
CA ARG A 49 5.90 6.59 21.08
C ARG A 49 5.34 5.55 20.12
N PRO A 50 4.02 5.26 20.20
CA PRO A 50 3.35 4.50 19.16
C PRO A 50 3.62 5.10 17.78
N GLU A 51 3.66 4.26 16.75
CA GLU A 51 3.77 4.70 15.37
C GLU A 51 2.62 5.68 15.07
N SER A 52 2.96 6.85 14.53
CA SER A 52 2.04 7.99 14.46
C SER A 52 1.28 8.11 13.13
N GLU A 53 1.74 7.44 12.08
CA GLU A 53 1.18 7.56 10.73
C GLU A 53 0.12 6.48 10.44
N TRP A 54 0.29 5.29 11.01
CA TRP A 54 -0.47 4.07 10.76
C TRP A 54 -1.13 3.49 12.03
N GLY A 55 -0.78 4.01 13.21
CA GLY A 55 -1.42 3.67 14.48
C GLY A 55 -2.74 4.40 14.70
N ASN A 56 -3.58 3.86 15.60
CA ASN A 56 -4.81 4.51 16.04
C ASN A 56 -4.74 4.83 17.55
N PRO A 57 -5.25 5.98 18.01
CA PRO A 57 -5.40 6.23 19.44
C PRO A 57 -6.42 5.25 20.03
N PRO A 58 -6.18 4.68 21.23
CA PRO A 58 -7.09 3.71 21.85
C PRO A 58 -8.55 4.19 21.92
N GLU A 59 -8.75 5.49 22.13
CA GLU A 59 -10.07 6.12 22.28
C GLU A 59 -10.90 6.08 20.99
N LEU A 60 -10.26 5.93 19.81
CA LEU A 60 -10.97 5.85 18.54
C LEU A 60 -11.85 4.59 18.47
N LYS A 61 -11.39 3.47 19.03
CA LYS A 61 -12.16 2.22 19.09
C LYS A 61 -13.45 2.43 19.86
N ASP A 62 -13.35 2.95 21.08
CA ASP A 62 -14.49 3.10 22.00
C ASP A 62 -15.50 4.13 21.47
N ALA A 63 -15.00 5.24 20.89
CA ALA A 63 -15.84 6.26 20.26
C ALA A 63 -16.60 5.69 19.04
N THR A 64 -15.91 4.92 18.19
CA THR A 64 -16.53 4.30 17.00
C THR A 64 -17.55 3.24 17.40
N GLN A 65 -17.23 2.42 18.40
CA GLN A 65 -18.16 1.43 18.95
C GLN A 65 -19.44 2.09 19.47
N SER A 66 -19.29 3.12 20.31
CA SER A 66 -20.42 3.88 20.86
C SER A 66 -21.30 4.50 19.77
N PHE A 67 -20.68 5.01 18.70
CA PHE A 67 -21.40 5.51 17.53
C PHE A 67 -22.19 4.39 16.83
N CYS A 68 -21.56 3.26 16.54
CA CYS A 68 -22.21 2.13 15.89
C CYS A 68 -23.39 1.59 16.71
N GLU A 69 -23.26 1.50 18.03
CA GLU A 69 -24.33 1.08 18.93
C GLU A 69 -25.53 2.04 18.88
N LYS A 70 -25.27 3.35 18.96
CA LYS A 70 -26.30 4.40 18.86
C LYS A 70 -27.11 4.31 17.56
N TYR A 71 -26.47 3.98 16.45
CA TYR A 71 -27.10 3.92 15.13
C TYR A 71 -27.45 2.50 14.66
N LYS A 72 -27.34 1.49 15.54
CA LYS A 72 -27.63 0.08 15.26
C LYS A 72 -26.84 -0.46 14.05
N LEU A 73 -25.57 -0.05 13.95
CA LEU A 73 -24.63 -0.52 12.95
C LEU A 73 -23.84 -1.72 13.47
N ASN A 74 -23.50 -2.63 12.56
CA ASN A 74 -22.53 -3.68 12.84
C ASN A 74 -21.13 -3.07 12.93
N PHE A 75 -20.35 -3.50 13.92
CA PHE A 75 -18.98 -3.05 14.14
C PHE A 75 -18.11 -4.26 14.44
N LEU A 76 -17.00 -4.38 13.69
CA LEU A 76 -15.99 -5.42 13.84
C LEU A 76 -14.66 -4.73 14.02
N VAL A 77 -13.95 -5.04 15.09
CA VAL A 77 -12.61 -4.53 15.35
C VAL A 77 -11.60 -5.54 14.82
N ILE A 78 -10.73 -5.07 13.93
CA ILE A 78 -9.60 -5.82 13.40
C ILE A 78 -8.34 -5.09 13.83
N SER A 79 -7.45 -5.78 14.55
CA SER A 79 -6.21 -5.21 15.09
C SER A 79 -4.99 -5.97 14.61
N THR A 80 -3.87 -5.28 14.54
CA THR A 80 -2.56 -5.84 14.22
C THR A 80 -1.46 -4.88 14.65
N ASP A 81 -0.29 -5.43 14.94
CA ASP A 81 0.94 -4.68 15.19
C ASP A 81 1.79 -4.52 13.91
N ASP A 82 1.37 -5.12 12.78
CA ASP A 82 2.01 -4.99 11.47
C ASP A 82 1.09 -4.24 10.50
N TYR A 83 1.44 -2.98 10.23
CA TYR A 83 0.69 -2.07 9.37
C TYR A 83 0.59 -2.54 7.91
N ASN A 84 1.35 -3.55 7.49
CA ASN A 84 1.23 -4.13 6.16
C ASN A 84 0.03 -5.10 6.06
N LEU A 85 -0.30 -5.84 7.12
CA LEU A 85 -1.34 -6.88 7.12
C LEU A 85 -2.76 -6.40 6.74
N PRO A 86 -3.21 -5.18 7.04
CA PRO A 86 -4.51 -4.69 6.55
C PRO A 86 -4.61 -4.68 5.02
N GLY A 87 -3.50 -4.60 4.28
CA GLY A 87 -3.48 -4.65 2.82
C GLY A 87 -4.00 -5.96 2.23
N ILE A 88 -3.86 -7.09 2.95
CA ILE A 88 -4.29 -8.41 2.49
C ILE A 88 -5.72 -8.77 2.89
N LEU A 89 -6.28 -8.09 3.89
CA LEU A 89 -7.69 -8.19 4.23
C LEU A 89 -8.55 -7.88 2.99
N GLY A 90 -8.17 -6.84 2.23
CA GLY A 90 -8.81 -6.48 0.97
C GLY A 90 -8.80 -7.63 -0.04
N THR A 91 -7.66 -8.30 -0.21
CA THR A 91 -7.52 -9.46 -1.11
C THR A 91 -8.54 -10.55 -0.77
N TYR A 92 -8.55 -11.00 0.48
CA TYR A 92 -9.43 -12.10 0.91
C TYR A 92 -10.89 -11.68 0.93
N ALA A 93 -11.21 -10.44 1.30
CA ALA A 93 -12.57 -9.93 1.23
C ALA A 93 -13.11 -9.93 -0.22
N PHE A 94 -12.30 -9.51 -1.19
CA PHE A 94 -12.69 -9.57 -2.60
C PHE A 94 -12.76 -11.01 -3.14
N GLN A 95 -11.85 -11.89 -2.71
CA GLN A 95 -11.93 -13.30 -3.03
C GLN A 95 -13.27 -13.89 -2.56
N ARG A 96 -13.64 -13.67 -1.30
CA ARG A 96 -14.91 -14.12 -0.72
C ARG A 96 -16.11 -13.53 -1.45
N LYS A 97 -16.02 -12.26 -1.83
CA LYS A 97 -17.07 -11.55 -2.57
C LYS A 97 -17.29 -12.14 -3.95
N PHE A 98 -16.21 -12.48 -4.66
CA PHE A 98 -16.27 -13.12 -5.98
C PHE A 98 -16.85 -14.53 -5.87
N GLU A 99 -16.37 -15.33 -4.91
CA GLU A 99 -16.91 -16.67 -4.63
C GLU A 99 -18.43 -16.65 -4.38
N LYS A 100 -18.91 -15.80 -3.47
CA LYS A 100 -20.35 -15.69 -3.16
C LYS A 100 -21.19 -15.18 -4.33
N SER A 101 -20.56 -14.46 -5.25
CA SER A 101 -21.22 -13.94 -6.47
C SER A 101 -21.09 -14.91 -7.65
N ASN A 102 -20.53 -16.11 -7.45
CA ASN A 102 -20.24 -17.09 -8.50
C ASN A 102 -19.37 -16.50 -9.63
N LEU A 103 -18.41 -15.65 -9.25
CA LEU A 103 -17.45 -15.03 -10.15
C LEU A 103 -16.05 -15.55 -9.81
N SER A 104 -15.27 -15.87 -10.84
CA SER A 104 -13.85 -16.18 -10.67
C SER A 104 -13.01 -14.91 -10.71
N PRO A 105 -11.96 -14.78 -9.86
CA PRO A 105 -10.97 -13.73 -10.02
C PRO A 105 -10.22 -13.89 -11.35
N ARG A 106 -9.66 -12.78 -11.84
CA ARG A 106 -8.90 -12.73 -13.09
C ARG A 106 -7.40 -12.55 -12.93
N GLY A 107 -6.93 -12.38 -11.69
CA GLY A 107 -5.53 -12.11 -11.41
C GLY A 107 -5.33 -11.24 -10.18
N VAL A 108 -4.13 -10.67 -10.04
CA VAL A 108 -3.74 -9.83 -8.89
C VAL A 108 -3.36 -8.43 -9.34
N ALA A 109 -3.92 -7.42 -8.70
CA ALA A 109 -3.61 -6.02 -8.98
C ALA A 109 -2.84 -5.44 -7.79
N LEU A 110 -1.53 -5.27 -7.96
CA LEU A 110 -0.67 -4.65 -6.97
C LEU A 110 -0.75 -3.14 -7.09
N GLU A 111 -1.13 -2.50 -6.00
CA GLU A 111 -1.12 -1.06 -5.84
C GLU A 111 -0.24 -0.66 -4.66
N ILE A 112 0.52 0.41 -4.86
CA ILE A 112 1.39 0.99 -3.83
C ILE A 112 0.82 2.37 -3.47
N TYR A 113 0.56 2.61 -2.18
CA TYR A 113 0.10 3.87 -1.58
C TYR A 113 -1.32 4.35 -1.94
N THR A 114 -1.66 4.55 -3.21
CA THR A 114 -2.76 5.46 -3.60
C THR A 114 -4.21 4.95 -3.56
N ALA A 115 -4.43 3.65 -3.36
CA ALA A 115 -5.74 3.01 -3.39
C ALA A 115 -6.64 3.33 -4.62
N THR A 116 -6.06 3.78 -5.74
CA THR A 116 -6.68 4.16 -7.02
C THR A 116 -7.43 3.04 -7.72
N PHE A 117 -7.13 1.77 -7.43
CA PHE A 117 -7.85 0.66 -8.03
C PHE A 117 -9.26 0.47 -7.45
N TYR A 118 -9.70 1.27 -6.47
CA TYR A 118 -11.01 1.12 -5.81
C TYR A 118 -12.20 0.99 -6.77
N SER A 119 -12.20 1.72 -7.90
CA SER A 119 -13.26 1.66 -8.91
C SER A 119 -13.04 0.58 -9.96
N ALA A 120 -11.79 0.18 -10.19
CA ALA A 120 -11.40 -0.81 -11.20
C ALA A 120 -11.64 -2.23 -10.70
N ILE A 121 -11.23 -2.54 -9.47
CA ILE A 121 -11.25 -3.89 -8.88
C ILE A 121 -12.62 -4.56 -8.98
N PRO A 122 -13.74 -3.91 -8.60
CA PRO A 122 -15.06 -4.54 -8.72
C PRO A 122 -15.37 -4.94 -10.18
N ARG A 123 -14.94 -4.16 -11.16
CA ARG A 123 -15.26 -4.43 -12.58
C ARG A 123 -14.31 -5.43 -13.22
N THR A 124 -13.02 -5.33 -12.91
CA THR A 124 -11.97 -6.11 -13.56
C THR A 124 -11.87 -7.52 -12.98
N ARG A 125 -12.38 -7.74 -11.77
CA ARG A 125 -12.26 -8.98 -10.98
C ARG A 125 -10.83 -9.36 -10.61
N TYR A 126 -9.93 -8.40 -10.56
CA TYR A 126 -8.61 -8.62 -9.98
C TYR A 126 -8.72 -8.66 -8.45
N LEU A 127 -7.92 -9.49 -7.81
CA LEU A 127 -7.73 -9.42 -6.36
C LEU A 127 -6.78 -8.25 -6.07
N PRO A 128 -7.18 -7.27 -5.24
CA PRO A 128 -6.30 -6.16 -4.91
C PRO A 128 -5.21 -6.64 -3.94
N LEU A 129 -3.97 -6.24 -4.19
CA LEU A 129 -2.89 -6.28 -3.21
C LEU A 129 -2.44 -4.85 -2.99
N TRP A 130 -2.77 -4.27 -1.84
CA TRP A 130 -2.33 -2.94 -1.48
C TRP A 130 -1.11 -3.03 -0.58
N VAL A 131 -0.08 -2.25 -0.88
CA VAL A 131 1.06 -2.04 -0.01
C VAL A 131 1.21 -0.56 0.30
N VAL A 132 1.64 -0.27 1.52
CA VAL A 132 1.56 1.07 2.10
C VAL A 132 2.45 2.03 1.33
N PHE A 133 3.67 1.62 1.00
CA PHE A 133 4.66 2.52 0.40
C PHE A 133 5.68 1.73 -0.45
N PRO A 134 6.67 2.34 -1.14
CA PRO A 134 7.63 1.60 -1.95
C PRO A 134 8.92 1.15 -1.22
N PRO A 135 9.11 1.20 0.13
CA PRO A 135 10.36 0.76 0.71
C PRO A 135 10.50 -0.76 0.62
N ILE A 136 11.70 -1.25 0.92
CA ILE A 136 12.05 -2.67 0.86
C ILE A 136 11.14 -3.56 1.72
N GLY A 137 10.59 -3.07 2.85
CA GLY A 137 9.69 -3.83 3.71
C GLY A 137 8.38 -4.16 3.00
N SER A 138 7.70 -3.16 2.44
CA SER A 138 6.53 -3.34 1.57
C SER A 138 6.79 -4.30 0.39
N TYR A 139 7.99 -4.28 -0.21
CA TYR A 139 8.35 -5.22 -1.28
C TYR A 139 8.51 -6.66 -0.80
N LYS A 140 9.20 -6.87 0.32
CA LYS A 140 9.32 -8.19 0.95
C LYS A 140 7.94 -8.72 1.34
N TYR A 141 7.08 -7.85 1.86
CA TYR A 141 5.70 -8.16 2.20
C TYR A 141 4.90 -8.62 0.99
N ALA A 142 4.85 -7.82 -0.09
CA ALA A 142 4.18 -8.19 -1.33
C ALA A 142 4.71 -9.51 -1.90
N SER A 143 6.02 -9.73 -1.89
CA SER A 143 6.64 -10.95 -2.41
C SER A 143 6.18 -12.19 -1.62
N LYS A 144 6.22 -12.14 -0.29
CA LYS A 144 5.75 -13.24 0.57
C LYS A 144 4.26 -13.49 0.37
N PHE A 145 3.46 -12.42 0.28
CA PHE A 145 2.03 -12.56 0.10
C PHE A 145 1.66 -13.15 -1.28
N LEU A 146 2.33 -12.74 -2.35
CA LEU A 146 2.10 -13.32 -3.68
C LEU A 146 2.45 -14.82 -3.71
N GLU A 147 3.58 -15.21 -3.11
CA GLU A 147 3.95 -16.62 -2.96
C GLU A 147 2.86 -17.43 -2.23
N ARG A 148 2.40 -16.91 -1.10
CA ARG A 148 1.31 -17.50 -0.33
C ARG A 148 0.02 -17.60 -1.13
N LEU A 149 -0.40 -16.51 -1.78
CA LEU A 149 -1.66 -16.42 -2.51
C LEU A 149 -1.73 -17.45 -3.65
N TYR A 150 -0.66 -17.57 -4.44
CA TYR A 150 -0.61 -18.56 -5.53
C TYR A 150 -0.42 -20.00 -5.04
N SER A 151 0.08 -20.20 -3.82
CA SER A 151 0.09 -21.52 -3.15
C SER A 151 -1.31 -21.91 -2.67
N GLU A 152 -2.05 -20.97 -2.08
CA GLU A 152 -3.42 -21.19 -1.60
C GLU A 152 -4.44 -21.33 -2.75
N PHE A 153 -4.23 -20.61 -3.86
CA PHE A 153 -5.11 -20.61 -5.03
C PHE A 153 -4.31 -20.93 -6.31
N PRO A 154 -3.97 -22.21 -6.54
CA PRO A 154 -3.13 -22.61 -7.68
C PRO A 154 -3.79 -22.32 -9.04
N ASP A 155 -5.12 -22.28 -9.09
CA ASP A 155 -5.91 -21.99 -10.30
C ASP A 155 -6.14 -20.49 -10.54
N LEU A 156 -5.63 -19.62 -9.66
CA LEU A 156 -5.74 -18.16 -9.84
C LEU A 156 -5.04 -17.76 -11.15
N PRO A 157 -5.72 -17.09 -12.09
CA PRO A 157 -5.09 -16.70 -13.33
C PRO A 157 -3.85 -15.82 -13.09
N ARG A 158 -2.78 -16.10 -13.82
CA ARG A 158 -1.49 -15.39 -13.73
C ARG A 158 -1.50 -14.12 -14.58
N HIS A 159 -2.57 -13.34 -14.43
CA HIS A 159 -2.62 -11.96 -14.91
C HIS A 159 -2.32 -11.02 -13.76
N THR A 160 -1.50 -10.02 -14.01
CA THR A 160 -1.08 -9.08 -13.00
C THR A 160 -1.35 -7.65 -13.46
N ALA A 161 -1.61 -6.76 -12.52
CA ALA A 161 -1.67 -5.33 -12.77
C ALA A 161 -0.78 -4.60 -11.78
N LEU A 162 -0.15 -3.52 -12.22
CA LEU A 162 0.73 -2.66 -11.42
C LEU A 162 0.40 -1.21 -11.68
N THR A 163 0.15 -0.43 -10.62
CA THR A 163 0.23 1.03 -10.74
C THR A 163 1.68 1.45 -10.86
N THR A 164 1.98 2.46 -11.66
CA THR A 164 3.33 3.05 -11.64
C THR A 164 3.53 3.98 -10.45
N ILE A 165 2.59 4.06 -9.51
CA ILE A 165 2.74 4.84 -8.29
C ILE A 165 3.41 4.01 -7.18
N PRO A 166 4.24 4.64 -6.32
CA PRO A 166 4.74 6.00 -6.51
C PRO A 166 5.69 6.03 -7.71
N ALA A 167 5.38 6.90 -8.67
CA ALA A 167 6.20 7.18 -9.84
C ALA A 167 7.49 7.92 -9.44
N GLY A 168 7.70 8.09 -8.13
CA GLY A 168 8.78 8.83 -7.52
C GLY A 168 10.16 8.38 -7.97
N TYR A 169 10.33 7.14 -8.43
CA TYR A 169 11.64 6.75 -8.93
C TYR A 169 12.03 7.30 -10.31
N ALA A 170 11.07 7.53 -11.21
CA ALA A 170 11.38 8.02 -12.55
C ALA A 170 11.28 9.55 -12.65
N GLU A 171 10.43 10.16 -11.82
CA GLU A 171 10.08 11.59 -11.94
C GLU A 171 10.46 12.43 -10.72
N GLN A 172 10.72 11.83 -9.55
CA GLN A 172 11.20 12.58 -8.40
C GLN A 172 12.73 12.55 -8.40
N LYS A 173 13.33 13.75 -8.39
CA LYS A 173 14.76 13.97 -8.12
C LYS A 173 15.19 13.37 -6.77
N TYR A 174 14.24 13.10 -5.87
CA TYR A 174 14.43 12.63 -4.51
C TYR A 174 13.62 11.36 -4.24
N HIS A 175 14.22 10.37 -3.59
CA HIS A 175 13.58 9.10 -3.19
C HIS A 175 14.08 8.69 -1.80
N PHE A 176 13.47 7.68 -1.15
CA PHE A 176 13.96 7.19 0.15
C PHE A 176 15.16 6.25 -0.04
N SER A 177 16.05 6.20 0.96
CA SER A 177 17.29 5.39 0.91
C SER A 177 17.09 3.88 0.72
N ASP A 178 15.86 3.39 0.91
CA ASP A 178 15.46 2.00 0.82
C ASP A 178 14.31 1.77 -0.17
N SER A 179 14.01 2.77 -1.00
CA SER A 179 12.92 2.68 -1.97
C SER A 179 13.21 1.58 -3.01
N ILE A 180 12.13 0.96 -3.49
CA ILE A 180 12.17 -0.07 -4.52
C ILE A 180 11.76 0.53 -5.86
N THR A 181 12.61 0.29 -6.86
CA THR A 181 12.39 0.81 -8.21
C THR A 181 11.19 0.16 -8.86
N PHE A 182 10.54 0.89 -9.78
CA PHE A 182 9.49 0.32 -10.62
C PHE A 182 9.93 -0.96 -11.36
N LYS A 183 11.18 -1.04 -11.81
CA LYS A 183 11.74 -2.23 -12.47
C LYS A 183 11.75 -3.45 -11.54
N GLN A 184 12.01 -3.26 -10.25
CA GLN A 184 11.97 -4.34 -9.26
C GLN A 184 10.53 -4.80 -9.01
N TRP A 185 9.58 -3.87 -8.84
CA TRP A 185 8.15 -4.19 -8.72
C TRP A 185 7.60 -4.93 -9.94
N LYS A 186 7.93 -4.44 -11.14
CA LYS A 186 7.62 -5.11 -12.41
C LYS A 186 8.21 -6.52 -12.46
N SER A 187 9.48 -6.67 -12.10
CA SER A 187 10.16 -7.97 -12.06
C SER A 187 9.50 -8.94 -11.08
N LEU A 188 9.02 -8.44 -9.93
CA LEU A 188 8.28 -9.27 -8.97
C LEU A 188 7.01 -9.85 -9.59
N LEU A 189 6.16 -9.02 -10.19
CA LEU A 189 4.90 -9.48 -10.78
C LEU A 189 5.10 -10.39 -12.01
N LEU A 190 6.16 -10.16 -12.79
CA LEU A 190 6.50 -11.03 -13.91
C LEU A 190 6.83 -12.47 -13.47
N LYS A 191 7.33 -12.69 -12.25
CA LYS A 191 7.52 -14.06 -11.71
C LYS A 191 6.22 -14.82 -11.53
N TYR A 192 5.11 -14.10 -11.35
CA TYR A 192 3.77 -14.64 -11.15
C TYR A 192 2.87 -14.49 -12.38
N SER A 193 3.43 -14.06 -13.51
CA SER A 193 2.70 -13.91 -14.78
C SER A 193 3.11 -15.02 -15.75
N ASP A 194 2.17 -15.62 -16.47
CA ASP A 194 2.50 -16.64 -17.50
C ASP A 194 3.28 -16.06 -18.68
N SER A 195 3.08 -14.77 -18.95
CA SER A 195 3.68 -14.04 -20.04
C SER A 195 3.80 -12.56 -19.68
N PRO A 196 4.81 -11.83 -20.22
CA PRO A 196 4.87 -10.38 -20.10
C PRO A 196 3.62 -9.65 -20.62
N ALA A 197 2.87 -10.25 -21.56
CA ALA A 197 1.62 -9.69 -22.08
C ALA A 197 0.49 -9.70 -21.04
N ASN A 198 0.60 -10.53 -20.01
CA ASN A 198 -0.40 -10.64 -18.94
C ASN A 198 -0.16 -9.66 -17.78
N LEU A 199 0.92 -8.86 -17.85
CA LEU A 199 1.16 -7.77 -16.92
C LEU A 199 0.62 -6.46 -17.51
N ARG A 200 -0.44 -5.94 -16.90
CA ARG A 200 -0.98 -4.62 -17.20
C ARG A 200 -0.27 -3.56 -16.35
N ILE A 201 0.32 -2.57 -17.01
CA ILE A 201 0.83 -1.39 -16.31
C ILE A 201 -0.22 -0.28 -16.43
N ILE A 202 -0.68 0.23 -15.30
CA ILE A 202 -1.55 1.40 -15.22
C ILE A 202 -0.64 2.59 -14.97
N HIS A 203 -0.50 3.41 -16.01
CA HIS A 203 0.54 4.42 -16.06
C HIS A 203 0.10 5.67 -15.32
N TYR A 204 1.09 6.27 -14.69
CA TYR A 204 1.04 7.61 -14.18
C TYR A 204 1.66 8.51 -15.25
N LYS A 205 0.88 9.42 -15.81
CA LYS A 205 1.41 10.57 -16.56
C LYS A 205 0.85 11.83 -15.93
N GLY A 206 1.66 12.54 -15.16
CA GLY A 206 1.30 13.87 -14.69
C GLY A 206 1.19 14.84 -15.87
N ASP A 207 0.20 15.73 -15.82
CA ASP A 207 0.24 16.93 -16.65
C ASP A 207 0.96 18.03 -15.87
N GLU A 208 1.96 18.63 -16.48
CA GLU A 208 2.57 19.85 -15.97
C GLU A 208 1.70 21.04 -16.36
N ILE A 209 1.12 21.74 -15.36
CA ILE A 209 0.44 23.01 -15.60
C ILE A 209 1.29 24.14 -15.02
N THR A 210 1.86 24.96 -15.90
CA THR A 210 2.66 26.12 -15.50
C THR A 210 1.76 27.33 -15.33
N TYR A 211 1.56 27.79 -14.09
CA TYR A 211 0.90 29.07 -13.78
C TYR A 211 1.94 30.06 -13.27
N SER A 212 2.67 30.76 -14.14
CA SER A 212 3.69 31.73 -13.69
C SER A 212 3.19 32.65 -12.56
N PRO A 213 3.86 32.74 -11.39
CA PRO A 213 5.16 32.15 -11.04
C PRO A 213 5.12 30.74 -10.39
N LEU A 214 3.93 30.16 -10.19
CA LEU A 214 3.68 28.84 -9.61
C LEU A 214 3.61 27.72 -10.66
N LYS A 215 4.58 26.80 -10.62
CA LYS A 215 4.46 25.52 -11.31
C LYS A 215 3.55 24.61 -10.48
N ILE A 216 2.33 24.36 -10.95
CA ILE A 216 1.39 23.43 -10.30
C ILE A 216 1.37 22.14 -11.13
N ILE A 217 2.06 21.12 -10.66
CA ILE A 217 1.97 19.80 -11.27
C ILE A 217 0.67 19.18 -10.77
N MET A 218 -0.35 19.06 -11.64
CA MET A 218 -1.60 18.40 -11.29
C MET A 218 -1.42 16.90 -11.49
N VAL A 219 -0.93 16.27 -10.42
CA VAL A 219 -0.38 14.92 -10.49
C VAL A 219 -1.49 13.86 -10.50
N TYR A 220 -2.47 13.96 -9.61
CA TYR A 220 -3.37 12.84 -9.27
C TYR A 220 -4.57 12.56 -10.19
N PRO A 221 -5.22 13.52 -10.88
CA PRO A 221 -6.48 13.26 -11.58
C PRO A 221 -6.40 12.15 -12.64
N LYS A 222 -5.25 12.03 -13.33
CA LYS A 222 -5.09 11.07 -14.42
C LYS A 222 -4.99 9.63 -13.96
N LEU A 223 -4.32 9.34 -12.85
CA LEU A 223 -4.21 7.96 -12.38
C LEU A 223 -5.58 7.37 -12.04
N TYR A 224 -6.40 8.12 -11.29
CA TYR A 224 -7.76 7.72 -11.00
C TYR A 224 -8.58 7.56 -12.29
N SER A 225 -8.37 8.43 -13.29
CA SER A 225 -9.03 8.30 -14.59
C SER A 225 -8.59 7.07 -15.38
N GLU A 226 -7.31 6.69 -15.35
CA GLU A 226 -6.81 5.50 -16.05
C GLU A 226 -7.30 4.21 -15.39
N ALA A 227 -7.24 4.14 -14.06
CA ALA A 227 -7.83 3.03 -13.31
C ALA A 227 -9.35 2.93 -13.57
N TRP A 228 -10.05 4.08 -13.59
CA TRP A 228 -11.46 4.14 -13.95
C TRP A 228 -11.72 3.61 -15.37
N ASN A 229 -10.97 4.09 -16.36
CA ASN A 229 -11.09 3.69 -17.76
C ASN A 229 -10.82 2.20 -17.96
N TRP A 230 -9.81 1.65 -17.28
CA TRP A 230 -9.57 0.21 -17.25
C TRP A 230 -10.80 -0.53 -16.71
N GLY A 231 -11.39 -0.05 -15.61
CA GLY A 231 -12.64 -0.58 -15.10
C GLY A 231 -13.77 -0.56 -16.13
N GLN A 232 -13.90 0.51 -16.93
CA GLN A 232 -14.98 0.67 -17.94
C GLN A 232 -14.89 -0.33 -19.10
N GLU A 233 -13.74 -0.97 -19.32
CA GLU A 233 -13.64 -2.09 -20.29
C GLU A 233 -14.48 -3.31 -19.87
N TYR A 234 -14.98 -3.31 -18.63
CA TYR A 234 -15.78 -4.39 -18.06
C TYR A 234 -17.11 -3.86 -17.50
N ALA A 235 -18.15 -4.68 -17.64
CA ALA A 235 -19.42 -4.44 -16.97
C ALA A 235 -19.22 -4.47 -15.45
N LEU A 236 -19.95 -3.59 -14.74
CA LEU A 236 -20.03 -3.70 -13.30
C LEU A 236 -20.98 -4.86 -12.98
N GLU A 237 -20.41 -5.94 -12.47
CA GLU A 237 -21.18 -7.10 -12.03
C GLU A 237 -21.93 -6.78 -10.72
N SER A 238 -23.09 -7.40 -10.55
CA SER A 238 -23.80 -7.38 -9.27
C SER A 238 -23.10 -8.30 -8.28
N PHE A 239 -22.79 -7.79 -7.10
CA PHE A 239 -22.13 -8.57 -6.05
C PHE A 239 -23.06 -8.90 -4.91
N VAL A 240 -22.89 -10.11 -4.37
CA VAL A 240 -23.43 -10.44 -3.06
C VAL A 240 -22.69 -9.64 -2.00
N SER A 241 -23.44 -9.07 -1.05
CA SER A 241 -22.86 -8.35 0.09
C SER A 241 -22.12 -9.30 1.03
N LEU A 242 -21.02 -8.81 1.60
CA LEU A 242 -20.29 -9.54 2.64
C LEU A 242 -21.00 -9.36 3.99
N THR A 243 -21.03 -10.42 4.78
CA THR A 243 -21.47 -10.37 6.17
C THR A 243 -20.28 -10.12 7.10
N THR A 244 -20.54 -9.87 8.39
CA THR A 244 -19.49 -9.82 9.41
C THR A 244 -18.67 -11.11 9.46
N GLU A 245 -19.31 -12.27 9.28
CA GLU A 245 -18.62 -13.57 9.27
C GLU A 245 -17.71 -13.74 8.06
N ASP A 246 -18.09 -13.20 6.90
CA ASP A 246 -17.19 -13.17 5.72
C ASP A 246 -15.96 -12.31 5.99
N LEU A 247 -16.11 -11.19 6.70
CA LEU A 247 -14.99 -10.32 7.07
C LEU A 247 -14.10 -10.95 8.16
N LYS A 248 -14.69 -11.66 9.13
CA LYS A 248 -13.92 -12.45 10.11
C LYS A 248 -13.11 -13.54 9.42
N TRP A 249 -13.70 -14.25 8.46
CA TRP A 249 -12.99 -15.22 7.64
C TRP A 249 -11.81 -14.58 6.89
N ALA A 250 -12.03 -13.43 6.27
CA ALA A 250 -10.98 -12.70 5.55
C ALA A 250 -9.87 -12.23 6.50
N ALA A 251 -10.21 -11.75 7.70
CA ALA A 251 -9.26 -11.34 8.72
C ALA A 251 -8.43 -12.53 9.24
N GLN A 252 -9.07 -13.66 9.53
CA GLN A 252 -8.36 -14.88 9.93
C GLN A 252 -7.40 -15.37 8.83
N LYS A 253 -7.84 -15.33 7.57
CA LYS A 253 -6.96 -15.63 6.42
C LYS A 253 -5.81 -14.65 6.32
N ALA A 254 -6.04 -13.38 6.65
CA ALA A 254 -5.02 -12.34 6.71
C ALA A 254 -4.13 -12.39 7.96
N GLU A 255 -4.29 -13.37 8.86
CA GLU A 255 -3.56 -13.42 10.15
C GLU A 255 -3.76 -12.15 10.98
N LEU A 256 -4.96 -11.56 10.89
CA LEU A 256 -5.37 -10.40 11.65
C LEU A 256 -6.22 -10.83 12.85
N ASP A 257 -6.03 -10.14 13.97
CA ASP A 257 -6.82 -10.39 15.17
C ASP A 257 -8.20 -9.75 15.05
N THR A 258 -9.24 -10.55 15.24
CA THR A 258 -10.61 -10.06 15.33
C THR A 258 -11.05 -10.05 16.79
N GLN A 259 -11.48 -8.90 17.29
CA GLN A 259 -12.08 -8.81 18.62
C GLN A 259 -13.60 -8.87 18.49
N GLU A 260 -14.20 -9.84 19.15
CA GLU A 260 -15.66 -9.92 19.28
C GLU A 260 -16.18 -8.88 20.29
N ARG A 261 -17.48 -8.59 20.20
CA ARG A 261 -18.21 -7.80 21.19
C ARG A 261 -18.35 -8.58 22.50
#